data_AF-A0A1C6IYY5-F1
#
_entry.id   AF-A0A1C6IYY5-F1
#
_cell.length_a   1.000
_cell.length_b   1.000
_cell.length_c   1.000
_cell.angle_alpha   90.00
_cell.angle_beta   90.00
_cell.angle_gamma   90.00
#
_symmetry.space_group_name_H-M   'P 1'
#
loop_
_entity.id
_entity.type
_entity.pdbx_description
1 polymer ?
#
loop_
_entity_poly.entity_id
_entity_poly.type
_entity_poly.pdbx_seq_one_letter_code
_entity_poly.pdbx_strand_id
1 'polypeptide(L)' 'MKLVKISENVNRNYNGESVSEEITNISYNICENDEVIGSAGISSGYLSVNVQMSGTMDEIKSKVEALFA' A
#
# COMPACT_ATOMS: atom_id res chain seq x y z
N MET A 1 12.17 5.32 3.60
CA MET A 1 11.12 4.29 3.79
C MET A 1 10.83 3.60 2.46
N LYS A 2 10.28 2.38 2.47
CA LYS A 2 9.90 1.64 1.26
C LYS A 2 8.59 0.87 1.46
N LEU A 3 7.81 0.74 0.40
CA LEU A 3 6.64 -0.14 0.36
C LEU A 3 7.09 -1.54 -0.06
N VAL A 4 6.75 -2.55 0.76
CA VAL A 4 7.01 -3.96 0.46
C VAL A 4 5.67 -4.66 0.28
N LYS A 5 5.35 -5.10 -0.93
CA LYS A 5 4.06 -5.75 -1.23
C LYS A 5 3.95 -7.06 -0.44
N ILE A 6 2.86 -7.21 0.30
CA ILE A 6 2.53 -8.42 1.07
C ILE A 6 1.58 -9.30 0.27
N SER A 7 0.52 -8.69 -0.27
CA SER A 7 -0.55 -9.41 -0.95
C SER A 7 -1.28 -8.52 -1.96
N GLU A 8 -1.87 -9.18 -2.94
CA GLU A 8 -2.72 -8.57 -3.95
C GLU A 8 -3.90 -9.50 -4.23
N ASN A 9 -5.11 -8.97 -4.16
CA ASN A 9 -6.33 -9.67 -4.53
C ASN A 9 -6.74 -9.25 -5.93
N VAL A 10 -6.89 -10.24 -6.80
CA VAL A 10 -7.30 -10.05 -8.20
C VAL A 10 -8.62 -10.78 -8.40
N ASN A 11 -9.65 -10.05 -8.80
CA ASN A 11 -10.87 -10.64 -9.30
C ASN A 11 -10.67 -10.93 -10.80
N ARG A 12 -10.73 -12.20 -11.18
CA ARG A 12 -10.56 -12.62 -12.56
C ARG A 12 -11.88 -13.17 -13.09
N ASN A 13 -12.42 -12.52 -14.11
CA ASN A 13 -13.68 -12.89 -14.72
C ASN A 13 -13.40 -13.55 -16.08
N TYR A 14 -13.98 -14.73 -16.29
CA TYR A 14 -13.85 -15.50 -17.53
C TYR A 14 -15.19 -15.50 -18.25
N ASN A 15 -15.26 -14.91 -19.44
CA ASN A 15 -16.47 -14.86 -20.26
C ASN A 15 -16.37 -15.71 -21.53
N GLY A 16 -15.54 -16.76 -21.50
CA GLY A 16 -15.39 -17.73 -22.60
C GLY A 16 -14.42 -17.30 -23.71
N GLU A 17 -14.41 -16.02 -24.10
CA GLU A 17 -13.55 -15.48 -25.16
C GLU A 17 -12.46 -14.53 -24.66
N SER A 18 -12.64 -13.95 -23.47
CA SER A 18 -11.71 -13.00 -22.87
C SER A 18 -11.58 -13.17 -21.36
N VAL A 19 -10.47 -12.67 -20.83
CA VAL A 19 -10.18 -12.64 -19.40
C VAL A 19 -10.07 -11.17 -19.00
N SER A 20 -10.89 -10.74 -18.05
CA SER A 20 -10.73 -9.44 -17.40
C SER A 20 -10.20 -9.63 -15.99
N GLU A 21 -9.19 -8.85 -15.62
CA GLU A 21 -8.61 -8.81 -14.29
C GLU A 21 -8.84 -7.45 -13.65
N GLU A 22 -9.35 -7.45 -12.43
CA GLU A 22 -9.52 -6.27 -11.61
C GLU A 22 -8.79 -6.47 -10.29
N ILE A 23 -7.82 -5.61 -9.99
CA ILE A 23 -7.17 -5.60 -8.67
C ILE A 23 -8.15 -4.96 -7.69
N THR A 24 -8.60 -5.74 -6.71
CA THR A 24 -9.57 -5.28 -5.72
C THR A 24 -8.90 -4.74 -4.47
N ASN A 25 -7.75 -5.30 -4.10
CA ASN A 25 -6.99 -4.87 -2.92
C ASN A 25 -5.49 -5.14 -3.12
N ILE A 26 -4.64 -4.20 -2.70
CA ILE A 26 -3.20 -4.42 -2.54
C ILE A 26 -2.80 -4.00 -1.13
N SER A 27 -2.03 -4.84 -0.44
CA SER A 27 -1.51 -4.56 0.90
C SER A 27 0.02 -4.54 0.90
N TYR A 28 0.58 -3.58 1.63
CA TYR A 28 2.01 -3.34 1.74
C TYR A 28 2.43 -3.19 3.20
N ASN A 29 3.63 -3.65 3.53
CA ASN A 29 4.36 -3.21 4.70
C ASN A 29 5.08 -1.90 4.36
N ILE A 30 5.10 -0.97 5.30
CA ILE A 30 5.95 0.23 5.24
C ILE A 30 7.19 -0.07 6.06
N CYS A 31 8.34 -0.11 5.40
CA CYS A 31 9.60 -0.43 6.04
C CYS A 31 10.54 0.77 6.10
N GLU A 32 11.23 0.92 7.24
CA GLU A 32 12.34 1.85 7.44
C GLU A 32 13.49 1.10 8.11
N ASN A 33 14.70 1.20 7.56
CA ASN A 33 15.87 0.45 8.06
C ASN A 33 15.63 -1.06 8.23
N ASP A 34 14.88 -1.65 7.30
CA ASP A 34 14.46 -3.06 7.29
C ASP A 34 13.53 -3.50 8.45
N GLU A 35 13.03 -2.56 9.25
CA GLU A 35 11.96 -2.78 10.22
C GLU A 35 10.60 -2.39 9.64
N VAL A 36 9.55 -3.13 10.01
CA VAL A 36 8.17 -2.78 9.66
C VAL A 36 7.65 -1.75 10.65
N ILE A 37 7.34 -0.56 10.15
CA ILE A 37 6.87 0.58 10.95
C ILE A 37 5.40 0.92 10.67
N GLY A 38 4.73 0.14 9.81
CA GLY A 38 3.36 0.41 9.43
C GLY A 38 2.89 -0.40 8.23
N SER A 39 1.71 -0.06 7.75
CA SER A 39 1.05 -0.72 6.64
C SER A 39 0.35 0.28 5.73
N ALA A 40 0.33 -0.01 4.43
CA ALA A 40 -0.50 0.71 3.46
C ALA A 40 -1.41 -0.28 2.72
N GLY A 41 -2.63 0.16 2.42
CA GLY A 41 -3.61 -0.63 1.69
C GLY A 41 -4.32 0.22 0.63
N ILE A 42 -4.46 -0.33 -0.57
CA ILE A 42 -5.26 0.25 -1.65
C ILE A 42 -6.44 -0.67 -1.90
N SER A 43 -7.66 -0.19 -1.64
CA SER A 43 -8.89 -0.95 -1.85
C SER A 43 -10.00 -0.02 -2.29
N SER A 44 -10.80 -0.45 -3.27
CA SER A 44 -12.01 0.27 -3.71
C SER A 44 -11.78 1.75 -4.07
N GLY A 45 -10.60 2.06 -4.63
CA GLY A 45 -10.21 3.44 -5.00
C GLY A 45 -9.69 4.30 -3.85
N TYR A 46 -9.59 3.76 -2.64
CA TYR A 46 -9.07 4.46 -1.47
C TYR A 46 -7.68 3.95 -1.10
N LEU A 47 -6.82 4.89 -0.71
CA LEU A 47 -5.54 4.62 -0.07
C LEU A 47 -5.70 4.81 1.44
N SER A 48 -5.26 3.81 2.20
CA SER A 48 -5.11 3.88 3.66
C SER A 48 -3.64 3.69 4.02
N VAL A 49 -3.15 4.53 4.93
CA VAL A 49 -1.77 4.50 5.41
C VAL A 49 -1.82 4.58 6.93
N ASN A 50 -1.19 3.61 7.57
CA ASN A 50 -1.00 3.61 9.01
C ASN A 50 0.50 3.47 9.29
N VAL A 51 1.06 4.41 10.04
CA VAL A 51 2.48 4.43 10.39
C VAL A 51 2.62 4.72 11.87
N GLN A 52 3.56 4.03 12.51
CA GLN A 52 3.97 4.28 13.88
C GLN A 52 5.45 4.66 13.86
N MET A 53 5.71 5.94 14.05
CA MET A 53 7.06 6.50 14.05
C MET A 53 7.16 7.64 15.05
N SER A 54 8.34 7.81 15.62
CA SER A 54 8.67 8.96 16.48
C SER A 54 9.02 10.18 15.62
N GLY A 55 8.58 11.36 16.04
CA GLY A 55 8.91 12.61 15.40
C GLY A 55 7.82 13.67 15.58
N THR A 56 8.06 14.85 15.01
CA THR A 56 7.05 15.88 14.85
C THR A 56 6.09 15.54 13.72
N MET A 57 4.90 16.16 13.72
CA MET A 57 3.93 15.99 12.65
C MET A 57 4.52 16.29 11.27
N ASP A 58 5.35 17.33 11.14
CA ASP A 58 5.94 17.74 9.87
C ASP A 58 6.95 16.73 9.33
N GLU A 59 7.77 16.15 10.21
CA GLU A 59 8.71 15.08 9.84
C GLU A 59 7.96 13.82 9.38
N ILE A 60 6.93 13.43 10.12
CA ILE A 60 6.08 12.28 9.78
C ILE A 60 5.38 12.51 8.45
N LYS A 61 4.79 13.69 8.26
CA LYS A 61 4.12 14.08 7.02
C LYS A 61 5.07 14.02 5.84
N SER A 62 6.24 14.66 5.94
CA SER A 62 7.23 14.68 4.86
C SER A 62 7.68 13.27 4.46
N LYS A 63 7.91 12.40 5.44
CA LYS A 63 8.24 11.00 5.19
C LYS A 63 7.11 10.27 4.45
N VAL A 64 5.87 10.40 4.91
CA VAL A 64 4.71 9.74 4.29
C VAL A 64 4.47 10.25 2.87
N GLU A 65 4.56 11.57 2.64
CA GLU A 65 4.44 12.16 1.30
C GLU A 65 5.52 11.63 0.34
N ALA A 66 6.74 11.43 0.82
CA ALA A 66 7.83 10.87 0.03
C ALA A 66 7.63 9.39 -0.39
N LEU A 67 6.68 8.65 0.20
CA LEU A 67 6.33 7.29 -0.28
C LEU A 67 5.58 7.30 -1.60
N PHE A 68 4.96 8.44 -1.94
CA PHE A 68 4.06 8.58 -3.10
C PHE A 68 4.57 9.60 -4.13
N ALA A 69 5.75 10.18 -3.89
CA ALA A 69 6.42 11.14 -4.77
C ALA A 69 7.28 10.45 -5.86
#